data_AF-A0A930JJ67-F1
#
_entry.id   AF-A0A930JJ67-F1
#
_cell.length_a   1.000
_cell.length_b   1.000
_cell.length_c   1.000
_cell.angle_alpha   90.00
_cell.angle_beta   90.00
_cell.angle_gamma   90.00
#
_symmetry.space_group_name_H-M   'P 1'
#
loop_
_entity.id
_entity.type
_entity.pdbx_description
1 polymer ?
#
loop_
_entity_poly.entity_id
_entity_poly.type
_entity_poly.pdbx_seq_one_letter_code
_entity_poly.pdbx_strand_id
1 'polypeptide(L)'
;MRYDYSRLLLNNNTIGCIGNGQRLYIHFDTIYKDKKIAELYHVIGKSRIKDNVCFFTGNIHISRFKQLDAEFYPIKRYKMFEKYEFKEDTKQYGAGLFSGQLESDFFIYKDSVYMDEIYSGVDGYYNNQYEGVWKSYKTNAIKKANFGIGRIPNDNGLDIGSSEFRVDPSKQHLGWNSYMNIMNPNNKVYQRATAEEQREWWRKNKEKVVTWEIKTVKEKYFANIYVNHKYLQSVQLTKSQLYTIEQKDYNFDGQRDICFYPQQGSKPIIYLWSTAQGKYIKAKSDSINSYPIIVQDLKFIVTLQSDDNQNCYTWKMYQYTNNKFVLYSKLIRDYTKGIYLLEETFAPNGTTLHTKHNPTYEQLNKKWQKYCFYDYLDDLYNEKAGYSK
;
A
#
# COMPACT_ATOMS: atom_id res chain seq x y z
N MET A 1 12.29 23.54 -10.93
CA MET A 1 11.62 22.80 -9.82
C MET A 1 12.60 22.44 -8.68
N ARG A 2 12.23 22.72 -7.41
CA ARG A 2 13.10 22.51 -6.23
C ARG A 2 13.16 21.06 -5.71
N TYR A 3 12.06 20.32 -5.75
CA TYR A 3 11.96 18.99 -5.13
C TYR A 3 12.01 17.84 -6.16
N ASP A 4 12.15 16.61 -5.67
CA ASP A 4 12.01 15.37 -6.44
C ASP A 4 10.66 14.73 -6.09
N TYR A 5 9.82 14.55 -7.11
CA TYR A 5 8.45 14.03 -6.99
C TYR A 5 8.38 12.53 -7.30
N SER A 6 9.52 11.88 -7.56
CA SER A 6 9.58 10.47 -7.96
C SER A 6 8.88 9.54 -6.96
N ARG A 7 9.01 9.79 -5.65
CA ARG A 7 8.35 8.98 -4.60
C ARG A 7 6.84 9.12 -4.60
N LEU A 8 6.33 10.30 -4.93
CA LEU A 8 4.90 10.58 -5.00
C LEU A 8 4.28 9.90 -6.23
N LEU A 9 4.99 9.95 -7.36
CA LEU A 9 4.57 9.33 -8.61
C LEU A 9 4.67 7.79 -8.57
N LEU A 10 5.67 7.25 -7.86
CA LEU A 10 5.91 5.81 -7.71
C LEU A 10 4.96 5.20 -6.68
N ASN A 11 3.69 5.08 -7.04
CA ASN A 11 2.69 4.40 -6.21
C ASN A 11 1.97 3.31 -7.02
N ASN A 12 2.05 2.07 -6.53
CA ASN A 12 1.49 0.90 -7.19
C ASN A 12 0.10 0.49 -6.66
N ASN A 13 -0.51 1.30 -5.79
CA ASN A 13 -1.86 1.06 -5.26
C ASN A 13 -2.97 1.56 -6.20
N THR A 14 -2.73 1.51 -7.51
CA THR A 14 -3.66 2.00 -8.52
C THR A 14 -4.71 0.96 -8.89
N ILE A 15 -5.93 1.42 -9.15
CA ILE A 15 -6.99 0.68 -9.83
C ILE A 15 -7.21 1.27 -11.22
N GLY A 16 -7.51 0.44 -12.22
CA GLY A 16 -7.61 0.92 -13.60
C GLY A 16 -8.58 0.16 -14.49
N CYS A 17 -9.03 0.82 -15.55
CA CYS A 17 -9.88 0.25 -16.59
C CYS A 17 -9.41 0.65 -18.00
N ILE A 18 -9.75 -0.17 -19.00
CA ILE A 18 -9.48 0.08 -20.41
C ILE A 18 -10.71 -0.25 -21.29
N GLY A 19 -10.94 0.53 -22.33
CA GLY A 19 -12.01 0.34 -23.31
C GLY A 19 -13.39 0.40 -22.66
N ASN A 20 -14.09 -0.73 -22.66
CA ASN A 20 -15.46 -0.87 -22.15
C ASN A 20 -15.53 -1.05 -20.61
N GLY A 21 -14.45 -0.76 -19.87
CA GLY A 21 -14.36 -1.01 -18.42
C GLY A 21 -13.61 -2.29 -18.06
N GLN A 22 -12.92 -2.92 -19.01
CA GLN A 22 -12.04 -4.06 -18.73
C GLN A 22 -10.97 -3.68 -17.71
N ARG A 23 -10.80 -4.50 -16.66
CA ARG A 23 -9.76 -4.31 -15.63
C ARG A 23 -8.38 -4.17 -16.28
N LEU A 24 -7.70 -3.09 -15.89
CA LEU A 24 -6.33 -2.76 -16.25
C LEU A 24 -5.50 -2.71 -14.96
N TYR A 25 -4.38 -3.42 -14.96
CA TYR A 25 -3.37 -3.29 -13.92
C TYR A 25 -2.15 -2.55 -14.47
N ILE A 26 -1.60 -1.65 -13.66
CA ILE A 26 -0.35 -0.94 -13.94
C ILE A 26 0.59 -1.21 -12.77
N HIS A 27 1.86 -1.47 -13.08
CA HIS A 27 2.93 -1.61 -12.10
C HIS A 27 4.12 -0.79 -12.56
N PHE A 28 4.58 0.12 -11.71
CA PHE A 28 5.80 0.87 -11.86
C PHE A 28 6.93 0.15 -11.13
N ASP A 29 7.97 -0.24 -11.87
CA ASP A 29 9.21 -0.75 -11.27
C ASP A 29 10.03 0.40 -10.71
N THR A 30 10.15 1.48 -11.49
CA THR A 30 10.91 2.67 -11.13
C THR A 30 10.31 3.91 -11.78
N ILE A 31 10.33 5.00 -11.03
CA ILE A 31 10.18 6.36 -11.56
C ILE A 31 11.33 7.17 -11.01
N TYR A 32 12.04 7.90 -11.87
CA TYR A 32 13.16 8.74 -11.44
C TYR A 32 13.24 10.02 -12.25
N LYS A 33 13.63 11.10 -11.56
CA LYS A 33 13.80 12.42 -12.16
C LYS A 33 14.95 12.43 -13.17
N ASP A 34 14.75 13.09 -14.31
CA ASP A 34 15.81 13.34 -15.28
C ASP A 34 16.91 14.26 -14.69
N LYS A 35 18.16 14.01 -15.07
CA LYS A 35 19.32 14.73 -14.52
C LYS A 35 19.50 16.13 -15.11
N LYS A 36 18.92 16.41 -16.27
CA LYS A 36 19.10 17.66 -17.04
C LYS A 36 17.80 18.45 -17.17
N ILE A 37 16.66 17.77 -17.28
CA ILE A 37 15.35 18.37 -17.50
C ILE A 37 14.53 18.23 -16.20
N ALA A 38 14.36 19.32 -15.45
CA ALA A 38 13.83 19.25 -14.09
C ALA A 38 12.36 18.76 -14.01
N GLU A 39 11.60 18.95 -15.09
CA GLU A 39 10.18 18.63 -15.24
C GLU A 39 9.95 17.19 -15.76
N LEU A 40 11.00 16.50 -16.19
CA LEU A 40 10.92 15.18 -16.83
C LEU A 40 11.25 14.05 -15.85
N TYR A 41 10.44 13.01 -15.88
CA TYR A 41 10.62 11.79 -15.10
C TYR A 41 10.57 10.59 -16.03
N HIS A 42 11.53 9.68 -15.88
CA HIS A 42 11.60 8.43 -16.62
C HIS A 42 10.86 7.34 -15.87
N VAL A 43 10.13 6.52 -16.61
CA VAL A 43 9.27 5.47 -16.07
C VAL A 43 9.65 4.13 -16.69
N ILE A 44 9.77 3.11 -15.85
CA ILE A 44 9.86 1.71 -16.25
C ILE A 44 8.77 0.95 -15.51
N GLY A 45 8.00 0.15 -16.23
CA GLY A 45 6.88 -0.56 -15.64
C GLY A 45 6.28 -1.61 -16.55
N LYS A 46 5.11 -2.11 -16.15
CA LYS A 46 4.37 -3.16 -16.83
C LYS A 46 2.88 -2.91 -16.73
N SER A 47 2.15 -3.24 -17.78
CA SER A 47 0.70 -3.29 -17.80
C SER A 47 0.24 -4.75 -17.79
N ARG A 48 -0.98 -4.99 -17.31
CA ARG A 48 -1.66 -6.27 -17.48
C ARG A 48 -3.14 -6.07 -17.80
N ILE A 49 -3.60 -6.74 -18.86
CA ILE A 49 -5.01 -6.83 -19.24
C ILE A 49 -5.32 -8.31 -19.43
N LYS A 50 -6.23 -8.84 -18.60
CA LYS A 50 -6.42 -10.30 -18.48
C LYS A 50 -5.08 -10.98 -18.19
N ASP A 51 -4.63 -11.91 -19.02
CA ASP A 51 -3.34 -12.58 -18.86
C ASP A 51 -2.23 -11.99 -19.76
N ASN A 52 -2.53 -10.96 -20.54
CA ASN A 52 -1.51 -10.30 -21.37
C ASN A 52 -0.74 -9.27 -20.53
N VAL A 53 0.57 -9.48 -20.38
CA VAL A 53 1.48 -8.56 -19.68
C VAL A 53 2.42 -7.91 -20.68
N CYS A 54 2.48 -6.58 -20.70
CA CYS A 54 3.40 -5.82 -21.53
C CYS A 54 4.35 -4.97 -20.69
N PHE A 55 5.63 -4.99 -21.00
CA PHE A 55 6.64 -4.09 -20.44
C PHE A 55 6.50 -2.74 -21.13
N PHE A 56 6.64 -1.66 -20.38
CA PHE A 56 6.72 -0.32 -20.94
C PHE A 56 7.90 0.47 -20.40
N THR A 57 8.37 1.38 -21.23
CA THR A 57 9.20 2.51 -20.82
C THR A 57 8.51 3.79 -21.23
N GLY A 58 8.75 4.87 -20.52
CA GLY A 58 8.02 6.09 -20.80
C GLY A 58 8.45 7.25 -19.95
N ASN A 59 7.67 8.32 -20.05
CA ASN A 59 7.96 9.58 -19.38
C ASN A 59 6.72 10.17 -18.75
N ILE A 60 6.92 10.92 -17.66
CA ILE A 60 5.97 11.86 -17.10
C ILE A 60 6.62 13.25 -17.18
N HIS A 61 5.90 14.21 -17.74
CA HIS A 61 6.33 15.59 -17.86
C HIS A 61 5.41 16.50 -17.03
N ILE A 62 5.98 17.11 -15.98
CA ILE A 62 5.25 18.06 -15.14
C ILE A 62 5.03 19.34 -15.92
N SER A 63 3.77 19.73 -16.06
CA SER A 63 3.39 20.91 -16.85
C SER A 63 3.20 22.14 -15.98
N ARG A 64 2.48 22.01 -14.85
CA ARG A 64 2.24 23.12 -13.92
C ARG A 64 1.83 22.63 -12.53
N PHE A 65 1.88 23.56 -11.59
CA PHE A 65 1.36 23.40 -10.24
C PHE A 65 0.19 24.37 -10.03
N LYS A 66 -0.79 23.96 -9.24
CA LYS A 66 -1.85 24.82 -8.72
C LYS A 66 -1.83 24.71 -7.20
N GLN A 67 -1.77 25.82 -6.48
CA GLN A 67 -2.01 25.79 -5.05
C GLN A 67 -3.50 25.51 -4.81
N LEU A 68 -3.80 24.58 -3.92
CA LEU A 68 -5.16 24.30 -3.47
C LEU A 68 -5.51 25.21 -2.29
N ASP A 69 -6.78 25.55 -2.16
CA ASP A 69 -7.25 26.32 -1.03
C ASP A 69 -7.06 25.51 0.26
N ALA A 70 -6.44 26.13 1.25
CA ALA A 70 -6.20 25.52 2.56
C ALA A 70 -7.44 25.77 3.42
N GLU A 71 -8.50 24.99 3.20
CA GLU A 71 -9.76 25.23 3.92
C GLU A 71 -9.64 24.89 5.41
N PHE A 72 -8.75 23.96 5.79
CA PHE A 72 -8.74 23.35 7.13
C PHE A 72 -7.33 23.15 7.71
N TYR A 73 -6.42 22.50 6.98
CA TYR A 73 -5.10 22.14 7.54
C TYR A 73 -4.09 23.30 7.51
N PRO A 74 -3.16 23.38 8.50
CA PRO A 74 -2.14 24.42 8.59
C PRO A 74 -0.97 24.23 7.62
N ILE A 75 -1.21 23.65 6.44
CA ILE A 75 -0.20 23.33 5.43
C ILE A 75 -0.67 23.75 4.05
N LYS A 76 0.27 24.20 3.22
CA LYS A 76 -0.03 24.56 1.83
C LYS A 76 -0.10 23.28 0.99
N ARG A 77 -1.26 23.06 0.39
CA ARG A 77 -1.56 21.94 -0.49
C ARG A 77 -1.46 22.38 -1.95
N TYR A 78 -1.11 21.45 -2.82
CA TYR A 78 -0.84 21.70 -4.23
C TYR A 78 -1.37 20.54 -5.07
N LYS A 79 -1.86 20.86 -6.26
CA LYS A 79 -2.14 19.91 -7.32
C LYS A 79 -1.09 20.05 -8.42
N MET A 80 -0.47 18.94 -8.78
CA MET A 80 0.41 18.80 -9.93
C MET A 80 -0.42 18.39 -11.15
N PHE A 81 -0.07 18.94 -12.32
CA PHE A 81 -0.66 18.55 -13.60
C PHE A 81 0.46 18.12 -14.54
N GLU A 82 0.34 16.92 -15.09
CA GLU A 82 1.39 16.26 -15.87
C GLU A 82 0.82 15.68 -17.17
N LYS A 83 1.71 15.45 -18.13
CA LYS A 83 1.44 14.64 -19.31
C LYS A 83 2.28 13.38 -19.24
N TYR A 84 1.74 12.24 -19.65
CA TYR A 84 2.48 10.99 -19.64
C TYR A 84 2.40 10.28 -20.98
N GLU A 85 3.46 9.50 -21.27
CA GLU A 85 3.51 8.55 -22.37
C GLU A 85 4.23 7.28 -21.93
N PHE A 86 3.56 6.12 -21.96
CA PHE A 86 4.14 4.82 -21.67
C PHE A 86 4.09 3.93 -22.90
N LYS A 87 5.26 3.65 -23.47
CA LYS A 87 5.44 2.88 -24.69
C LYS A 87 5.69 1.42 -24.33
N GLU A 88 4.72 0.56 -24.64
CA GLU A 88 4.91 -0.88 -24.47
C GLU A 88 5.93 -1.43 -25.48
N ASP A 89 6.59 -2.54 -25.16
CA ASP A 89 7.52 -3.21 -26.07
C ASP A 89 6.78 -3.71 -27.32
N THR A 90 7.12 -3.15 -28.48
CA THR A 90 6.49 -3.46 -29.77
C THR A 90 6.61 -4.93 -30.17
N LYS A 91 7.51 -5.70 -29.55
CA LYS A 91 7.68 -7.14 -29.79
C LYS A 91 6.64 -7.99 -29.06
N GLN A 92 5.91 -7.42 -28.09
CA GLN A 92 4.93 -8.16 -27.30
C GLN A 92 3.55 -8.17 -27.95
N TYR A 93 2.85 -9.29 -27.76
CA TYR A 93 1.48 -9.44 -28.22
C TYR A 93 0.58 -8.39 -27.55
N GLY A 94 -0.27 -7.74 -28.36
CA GLY A 94 -1.22 -6.77 -27.84
C GLY A 94 -0.59 -5.50 -27.28
N ALA A 95 0.64 -5.13 -27.70
CA ALA A 95 1.32 -3.92 -27.27
C ALA A 95 0.76 -2.64 -27.94
N GLY A 96 0.91 -1.53 -27.23
CA GLY A 96 0.50 -0.18 -27.63
C GLY A 96 1.16 0.93 -26.83
N LEU A 97 0.62 2.13 -26.99
CA LEU A 97 1.06 3.36 -26.32
C LEU A 97 -0.05 3.82 -25.37
N PHE A 98 0.26 3.92 -24.08
CA PHE A 98 -0.56 4.72 -23.17
C PHE A 98 -0.12 6.17 -23.24
N SER A 99 -1.07 7.10 -23.33
CA SER A 99 -0.78 8.54 -23.31
C SER A 99 -1.96 9.31 -22.74
N GLY A 100 -1.68 10.36 -21.96
CA GLY A 100 -2.74 11.16 -21.36
C GLY A 100 -2.24 12.23 -20.41
N GLN A 101 -3.13 12.63 -19.50
CA GLN A 101 -2.87 13.58 -18.43
C GLN A 101 -2.87 12.85 -17.09
N LEU A 102 -2.07 13.38 -16.16
CA LEU A 102 -2.04 12.96 -14.78
C LEU A 102 -2.33 14.18 -13.89
N GLU A 103 -3.09 13.97 -12.83
CA GLU A 103 -3.22 14.91 -11.71
C GLU A 103 -2.80 14.24 -10.41
N SER A 104 -1.95 14.92 -9.65
CA SER A 104 -1.45 14.41 -8.36
C SER A 104 -1.51 15.47 -7.27
N ASP A 105 -2.15 15.16 -6.16
CA ASP A 105 -2.28 16.07 -5.00
C ASP A 105 -1.17 15.79 -3.99
N PHE A 106 -0.54 16.88 -3.52
CA PHE A 106 0.61 16.84 -2.63
C PHE A 106 0.67 18.06 -1.73
N PHE A 107 1.51 18.00 -0.72
CA PHE A 107 1.85 19.16 0.09
C PHE A 107 3.34 19.17 0.44
N ILE A 108 3.82 20.33 0.87
CA ILE A 108 5.21 20.53 1.27
C ILE A 108 5.26 20.79 2.77
N TYR A 109 6.07 20.03 3.49
CA TYR A 109 6.33 20.23 4.91
C TYR A 109 7.82 20.07 5.19
N LYS A 110 8.42 21.07 5.87
CA LYS A 110 9.86 21.10 6.23
C LYS A 110 10.77 20.65 5.07
N ASP A 111 10.57 21.26 3.89
CA ASP A 111 11.32 20.99 2.64
C ASP A 111 11.20 19.56 2.08
N SER A 112 10.17 18.81 2.46
CA SER A 112 9.86 17.50 1.90
C SER A 112 8.49 17.50 1.24
N VAL A 113 8.36 16.74 0.15
CA VAL A 113 7.11 16.52 -0.58
C VAL A 113 6.42 15.29 -0.02
N TYR A 114 5.14 15.42 0.28
CA TYR A 114 4.28 14.35 0.74
C TYR A 114 3.11 14.21 -0.22
N MET A 115 2.74 12.95 -0.51
CA MET A 115 1.47 12.70 -1.17
C MET A 115 0.35 13.19 -0.26
N ASP A 116 -0.67 13.80 -0.84
CA ASP A 116 -1.80 14.29 -0.07
C ASP A 116 -2.74 13.12 0.26
N GLU A 117 -2.54 12.54 1.44
CA GLU A 117 -3.38 11.47 1.99
C GLU A 117 -4.24 11.96 3.16
N ILE A 118 -4.40 13.28 3.32
CA ILE A 118 -5.13 13.90 4.44
C ILE A 118 -6.56 13.35 4.55
N TYR A 119 -7.22 13.17 3.40
CA TYR A 119 -8.57 12.59 3.33
C TYR A 119 -8.56 11.10 2.98
N SER A 120 -7.42 10.42 3.15
CA SER A 120 -7.37 8.97 2.94
C SER A 120 -8.30 8.27 3.92
N GLY A 121 -9.14 7.37 3.39
CA GLY A 121 -10.19 6.70 4.18
C GLY A 121 -11.52 7.45 4.28
N VAL A 122 -11.61 8.67 3.75
CA VAL A 122 -12.90 9.36 3.56
C VAL A 122 -13.54 8.92 2.23
N ASP A 123 -14.87 8.80 2.23
CA ASP A 123 -15.66 8.54 1.02
C ASP A 123 -15.28 9.53 -0.09
N GLY A 124 -14.91 9.00 -1.25
CA GLY A 124 -14.53 9.83 -2.39
C GLY A 124 -13.04 10.12 -2.54
N TYR A 125 -12.15 9.67 -1.63
CA TYR A 125 -10.71 9.89 -1.79
C TYR A 125 -10.17 9.37 -3.13
N TYR A 126 -9.36 10.19 -3.78
CA TYR A 126 -8.61 9.85 -4.98
C TYR A 126 -7.29 10.61 -5.04
N ASN A 127 -6.28 10.02 -5.67
CA ASN A 127 -5.01 10.70 -5.97
C ASN A 127 -4.32 10.03 -7.17
N ASN A 128 -3.26 10.64 -7.71
CA ASN A 128 -2.51 10.18 -8.90
C ASN A 128 -3.46 9.67 -10.01
N GLN A 129 -4.34 10.55 -10.51
CA GLN A 129 -5.38 10.21 -11.47
C GLN A 129 -4.83 10.31 -12.89
N TYR A 130 -4.62 9.17 -13.55
CA TYR A 130 -4.21 9.06 -14.94
C TYR A 130 -5.44 8.93 -15.83
N GLU A 131 -5.71 9.96 -16.63
CA GLU A 131 -6.77 9.97 -17.63
C GLU A 131 -6.17 10.01 -19.04
N GLY A 132 -6.49 9.03 -19.88
CA GLY A 132 -5.91 8.94 -21.20
C GLY A 132 -6.44 7.81 -22.06
N VAL A 133 -5.60 7.40 -23.01
CA VAL A 133 -5.90 6.36 -23.97
C VAL A 133 -4.74 5.39 -24.11
N TRP A 134 -5.07 4.16 -24.49
CA TRP A 134 -4.16 3.18 -25.04
C TRP A 134 -4.40 3.07 -26.55
N LYS A 135 -3.34 3.21 -27.36
CA LYS A 135 -3.37 3.07 -28.81
C LYS A 135 -2.56 1.85 -29.24
N SER A 136 -3.19 0.89 -29.91
CA SER A 136 -2.50 -0.29 -30.44
C SER A 136 -1.47 0.10 -31.48
N TYR A 137 -0.26 -0.47 -31.40
CA TYR A 137 0.72 -0.33 -32.48
C TYR A 137 0.34 -1.10 -33.74
N LYS A 138 -0.30 -2.26 -33.57
CA LYS A 138 -0.64 -3.15 -34.69
C LYS A 138 -1.86 -2.68 -35.46
N THR A 139 -2.92 -2.28 -34.76
CA THR A 139 -4.22 -1.99 -35.39
C THR A 139 -4.58 -0.51 -35.41
N ASN A 140 -3.79 0.36 -34.76
CA ASN A 140 -4.13 1.76 -34.49
C ASN A 140 -5.44 1.97 -33.71
N ALA A 141 -6.07 0.91 -33.19
CA ALA A 141 -7.26 1.02 -32.38
C ALA A 141 -6.95 1.82 -31.10
N ILE A 142 -7.81 2.78 -30.78
CA ILE A 142 -7.71 3.63 -29.59
C ILE A 142 -8.76 3.16 -28.59
N LYS A 143 -8.35 2.96 -27.34
CA LYS A 143 -9.22 2.64 -26.21
C LYS A 143 -8.94 3.64 -25.11
N LYS A 144 -9.99 4.14 -24.46
CA LYS A 144 -9.83 4.88 -23.20
C LYS A 144 -9.10 4.00 -22.18
N ALA A 145 -8.15 4.54 -21.43
CA ALA A 145 -7.36 3.79 -20.48
C ALA A 145 -7.04 4.69 -19.29
N ASN A 146 -7.76 4.48 -18.20
CA ASN A 146 -7.75 5.35 -17.04
C ASN A 146 -7.43 4.54 -15.79
N PHE A 147 -6.63 5.11 -14.90
CA PHE A 147 -6.25 4.47 -13.65
C PHE A 147 -5.85 5.50 -12.61
N GLY A 148 -5.91 5.14 -11.33
CA GLY A 148 -5.51 6.03 -10.25
C GLY A 148 -5.67 5.39 -8.87
N ILE A 149 -5.34 6.14 -7.83
CA ILE A 149 -5.46 5.72 -6.44
C ILE A 149 -6.87 6.05 -5.94
N GLY A 150 -7.48 5.14 -5.20
CA GLY A 150 -8.81 5.31 -4.58
C GLY A 150 -9.97 5.18 -5.56
N ARG A 151 -9.93 5.94 -6.66
CA ARG A 151 -10.93 5.93 -7.75
C ARG A 151 -10.26 6.01 -9.12
N ILE A 152 -11.05 5.75 -10.17
CA ILE A 152 -10.63 5.80 -11.57
C ILE A 152 -11.22 7.08 -12.19
N PRO A 153 -10.42 7.95 -12.82
CA PRO A 153 -10.95 9.15 -13.43
C PRO A 153 -11.78 8.76 -14.66
N ASN A 154 -12.92 9.42 -14.85
CA ASN A 154 -13.77 9.27 -16.04
C ASN A 154 -13.99 7.79 -16.41
N ASP A 155 -14.44 6.98 -15.47
CA ASP A 155 -14.45 5.52 -15.55
C ASP A 155 -15.57 4.91 -16.45
N ASN A 156 -16.35 5.75 -17.12
CA ASN A 156 -17.52 5.39 -17.93
C ASN A 156 -18.63 4.66 -17.13
N GLY A 157 -18.91 5.10 -15.90
CA GLY A 157 -19.96 4.54 -15.05
C GLY A 157 -19.62 3.14 -14.57
N LEU A 158 -18.34 2.90 -14.30
CA LEU A 158 -17.87 1.64 -13.73
C LEU A 158 -18.07 1.64 -12.21
N ASP A 159 -17.86 2.78 -11.56
CA ASP A 159 -18.08 3.03 -10.14
C ASP A 159 -19.52 3.49 -9.90
N ILE A 160 -20.21 2.84 -8.95
CA ILE A 160 -21.56 3.21 -8.52
C ILE A 160 -21.57 4.33 -7.46
N GLY A 161 -20.39 4.78 -7.00
CA GLY A 161 -20.28 5.94 -6.11
C GLY A 161 -20.67 5.66 -4.66
N SER A 162 -20.45 4.45 -4.15
CA SER A 162 -20.83 4.06 -2.78
C SER A 162 -19.60 3.75 -1.91
N SER A 163 -19.28 4.65 -0.99
CA SER A 163 -18.08 4.59 -0.13
C SER A 163 -16.77 4.65 -0.94
N GLU A 164 -15.97 3.57 -0.93
CA GLU A 164 -14.83 3.42 -1.82
C GLU A 164 -15.27 3.10 -3.27
N PHE A 165 -14.32 2.89 -4.18
CA PHE A 165 -14.64 2.47 -5.55
C PHE A 165 -15.41 1.15 -5.56
N ARG A 166 -16.63 1.14 -6.11
CA ARG A 166 -17.52 -0.04 -6.17
C ARG A 166 -17.94 -0.31 -7.59
N VAL A 167 -17.59 -1.49 -8.10
CA VAL A 167 -17.88 -1.84 -9.49
C VAL A 167 -19.36 -2.11 -9.68
N ASP A 168 -19.95 -1.51 -10.71
CA ASP A 168 -21.28 -1.81 -11.21
C ASP A 168 -21.40 -3.34 -11.46
N PRO A 169 -22.37 -4.03 -10.82
CA PRO A 169 -22.56 -5.46 -10.99
C PRO A 169 -22.63 -5.92 -12.45
N SER A 170 -23.21 -5.11 -13.34
CA SER A 170 -23.31 -5.40 -14.78
C SER A 170 -21.95 -5.45 -15.47
N LYS A 171 -20.93 -4.76 -14.93
CA LYS A 171 -19.55 -4.70 -15.48
C LYS A 171 -18.55 -5.57 -14.72
N GLN A 172 -18.96 -6.20 -13.62
CA GLN A 172 -18.06 -6.99 -12.78
C GLN A 172 -17.36 -8.15 -13.54
N HIS A 173 -18.05 -8.72 -14.55
CA HIS A 173 -17.53 -9.76 -15.42
C HIS A 173 -16.31 -9.33 -16.26
N LEU A 174 -16.04 -8.03 -16.37
CA LEU A 174 -14.92 -7.45 -17.11
C LEU A 174 -13.58 -7.49 -16.33
N GLY A 175 -13.38 -8.53 -15.52
CA GLY A 175 -12.13 -8.75 -14.76
C GLY A 175 -12.11 -8.16 -13.35
N TRP A 176 -13.27 -7.80 -12.78
CA TRP A 176 -13.38 -7.18 -11.45
C TRP A 176 -13.83 -8.12 -10.34
N ASN A 177 -14.07 -9.40 -10.66
CA ASN A 177 -14.53 -10.38 -9.68
C ASN A 177 -13.58 -10.51 -8.48
N SER A 178 -12.27 -10.57 -8.68
CA SER A 178 -11.30 -10.65 -7.58
C SER A 178 -11.39 -9.41 -6.68
N TYR A 179 -11.36 -8.23 -7.27
CA TYR A 179 -11.50 -6.96 -6.56
C TYR A 179 -12.79 -6.88 -5.71
N MET A 180 -13.94 -7.25 -6.26
CA MET A 180 -15.21 -7.22 -5.50
C MET A 180 -15.27 -8.28 -4.41
N ASN A 181 -14.64 -9.44 -4.62
CA ASN A 181 -14.65 -10.54 -3.65
C ASN A 181 -13.71 -10.29 -2.46
N ILE A 182 -12.63 -9.51 -2.61
CA ILE A 182 -11.78 -9.14 -1.46
C ILE A 182 -12.47 -8.16 -0.51
N MET A 183 -13.48 -7.42 -0.98
CA MET A 183 -14.27 -6.50 -0.15
C MET A 183 -15.27 -7.22 0.77
N ASN A 184 -15.48 -8.53 0.58
CA ASN A 184 -16.32 -9.35 1.44
C ASN A 184 -15.52 -10.56 1.97
N PRO A 185 -14.78 -10.40 3.09
CA PRO A 185 -13.87 -11.43 3.60
C PRO A 185 -14.53 -12.74 4.04
N ASN A 186 -15.87 -12.74 4.18
CA ASN A 186 -16.63 -13.95 4.55
C ASN A 186 -17.01 -14.81 3.33
N ASN A 187 -16.66 -14.41 2.11
CA ASN A 187 -17.00 -15.14 0.89
C ASN A 187 -16.09 -16.36 0.69
N LYS A 188 -16.67 -17.51 0.30
CA LYS A 188 -15.95 -18.75 -0.04
C LYS A 188 -14.85 -18.55 -1.09
N VAL A 189 -14.96 -17.52 -1.94
CA VAL A 189 -13.94 -17.22 -2.97
C VAL A 189 -12.91 -16.18 -2.55
N TYR A 190 -12.99 -15.63 -1.32
CA TYR A 190 -12.10 -14.59 -0.80
C TYR A 190 -10.62 -14.97 -0.96
N GLN A 191 -10.24 -16.20 -0.60
CA GLN A 191 -8.83 -16.63 -0.68
C GLN A 191 -8.27 -16.56 -2.11
N ARG A 192 -9.05 -17.02 -3.10
CA ARG A 192 -8.65 -16.98 -4.52
C ARG A 192 -8.58 -15.54 -5.03
N ALA A 193 -9.54 -14.71 -4.61
CA ALA A 193 -9.58 -13.31 -4.94
C ALA A 193 -8.36 -12.55 -4.37
N THR A 194 -8.03 -12.79 -3.09
CA THR A 194 -6.84 -12.23 -2.44
C THR A 194 -5.56 -12.68 -3.15
N ALA A 195 -5.45 -13.95 -3.53
CA ALA A 195 -4.31 -14.45 -4.28
C ALA A 195 -4.16 -13.80 -5.67
N GLU A 196 -5.26 -13.50 -6.36
CA GLU A 196 -5.24 -12.83 -7.67
C GLU A 196 -4.86 -11.34 -7.54
N GLU A 197 -5.45 -10.60 -6.60
CA GLU A 197 -5.08 -9.18 -6.37
C GLU A 197 -3.64 -9.06 -5.81
N GLN A 198 -3.12 -10.13 -5.17
CA GLN A 198 -1.75 -10.20 -4.67
C GLN A 198 -0.78 -10.94 -5.61
N ARG A 199 -1.22 -11.32 -6.81
CA ARG A 199 -0.38 -12.02 -7.79
C ARG A 199 0.78 -11.14 -8.22
N GLU A 200 2.01 -11.67 -8.19
CA GLU A 200 3.21 -10.95 -8.64
C GLU A 200 3.38 -11.01 -10.17
N TRP A 201 2.32 -10.64 -10.90
CA TRP A 201 2.25 -10.76 -12.37
C TRP A 201 3.31 -9.92 -13.10
N TRP A 202 3.87 -8.90 -12.45
CA TRP A 202 4.92 -8.06 -13.00
C TRP A 202 6.32 -8.72 -12.96
N ARG A 203 6.52 -9.84 -12.25
CA ARG A 203 7.82 -10.52 -12.18
C ARG A 203 7.98 -11.53 -13.33
N LYS A 204 8.54 -11.10 -14.48
CA LYS A 204 8.77 -11.98 -15.66
C LYS A 204 9.48 -13.28 -15.28
N ASN A 205 8.99 -14.42 -15.77
CA ASN A 205 9.50 -15.79 -15.52
C ASN A 205 9.61 -16.19 -14.04
N LYS A 206 9.10 -15.33 -13.14
CA LYS A 206 9.11 -15.48 -11.68
C LYS A 206 7.75 -15.06 -11.12
N GLU A 207 6.72 -15.13 -11.96
CA GLU A 207 5.36 -14.86 -11.56
C GLU A 207 5.02 -15.82 -10.43
N LYS A 208 4.47 -15.24 -9.36
CA LYS A 208 4.16 -15.97 -8.14
C LYS A 208 2.70 -15.71 -7.80
N VAL A 209 1.90 -16.77 -7.92
CA VAL A 209 0.56 -16.87 -7.33
C VAL A 209 0.67 -17.76 -6.12
N VAL A 210 0.44 -17.22 -4.94
CA VAL A 210 0.43 -17.98 -3.69
C VAL A 210 -1.01 -18.18 -3.27
N THR A 211 -1.40 -19.44 -3.11
CA THR A 211 -2.69 -19.82 -2.55
C THR A 211 -2.48 -20.72 -1.34
N TRP A 212 -3.52 -20.87 -0.53
CA TRP A 212 -3.49 -21.70 0.65
C TRP A 212 -4.78 -22.46 0.84
N GLU A 213 -4.70 -23.52 1.64
CA GLU A 213 -5.84 -24.32 2.08
C GLU A 213 -5.66 -24.60 3.56
N ILE A 214 -6.63 -24.15 4.37
CA ILE A 214 -6.59 -24.32 5.83
C ILE A 214 -7.24 -25.65 6.19
N LYS A 215 -6.55 -26.46 7.00
CA LYS A 215 -7.00 -27.78 7.44
C LYS A 215 -6.77 -28.01 8.93
N THR A 216 -7.61 -28.84 9.52
CA THR A 216 -7.49 -29.29 10.91
C THR A 216 -7.28 -30.80 10.95
N VAL A 217 -6.21 -31.25 11.60
CA VAL A 217 -5.87 -32.68 11.75
C VAL A 217 -5.53 -32.95 13.20
N LYS A 218 -6.29 -33.83 13.88
CA LYS A 218 -6.09 -34.17 15.30
C LYS A 218 -5.92 -32.92 16.18
N GLU A 219 -6.86 -31.97 16.04
CA GLU A 219 -6.87 -30.67 16.75
C GLU A 219 -5.69 -29.71 16.45
N LYS A 220 -4.81 -30.06 15.51
CA LYS A 220 -3.76 -29.16 15.01
C LYS A 220 -4.20 -28.47 13.74
N TYR A 221 -3.90 -27.17 13.64
CA TYR A 221 -4.30 -26.32 12.53
C TYR A 221 -3.10 -26.09 11.60
N PHE A 222 -3.33 -26.21 10.29
CA PHE A 222 -2.29 -26.04 9.28
C PHE A 222 -2.82 -25.27 8.09
N ALA A 223 -1.92 -24.63 7.34
CA ALA A 223 -2.18 -24.20 5.97
C ALA A 223 -1.27 -24.97 5.01
N ASN A 224 -1.86 -25.67 4.04
CA ASN A 224 -1.15 -26.11 2.84
C ASN A 224 -0.91 -24.87 1.99
N ILE A 225 0.34 -24.58 1.64
CA ILE A 225 0.72 -23.47 0.78
C ILE A 225 1.02 -24.03 -0.61
N TYR A 226 0.49 -23.36 -1.63
CA TYR A 226 0.74 -23.67 -3.03
C TYR A 226 1.33 -22.45 -3.71
N VAL A 227 2.31 -22.68 -4.58
CA VAL A 227 2.89 -21.65 -5.46
C VAL A 227 2.65 -22.08 -6.89
N ASN A 228 1.98 -21.23 -7.67
CA ASN A 228 1.59 -21.51 -9.05
C ASN A 228 0.88 -22.87 -9.18
N HIS A 229 -0.09 -23.11 -8.28
CA HIS A 229 -0.88 -24.34 -8.17
C HIS A 229 -0.12 -25.62 -7.79
N LYS A 230 1.18 -25.54 -7.53
CA LYS A 230 1.98 -26.67 -7.03
C LYS A 230 2.11 -26.59 -5.51
N TYR A 231 1.87 -27.71 -4.84
CA TYR A 231 2.09 -27.80 -3.39
C TYR A 231 3.54 -27.45 -3.06
N LEU A 232 3.72 -26.53 -2.12
CA LEU A 232 5.03 -26.12 -1.64
C LEU A 232 5.33 -26.76 -0.28
N GLN A 233 4.48 -26.48 0.71
CA GLN A 233 4.68 -26.96 2.08
C GLN A 233 3.40 -26.84 2.92
N SER A 234 3.39 -27.49 4.08
CA SER A 234 2.41 -27.25 5.14
C SER A 234 3.04 -26.38 6.22
N VAL A 235 2.35 -25.32 6.62
CA VAL A 235 2.77 -24.46 7.75
C VAL A 235 1.81 -24.62 8.92
N GLN A 236 2.33 -24.55 10.16
CA GLN A 236 1.54 -24.71 11.37
C GLN A 236 0.88 -23.39 11.78
N LEU A 237 -0.39 -23.46 12.16
CA LEU A 237 -1.18 -22.32 12.64
C LEU A 237 -1.56 -22.52 14.11
N THR A 238 -2.03 -21.45 14.76
CA THR A 238 -2.69 -21.50 16.07
C THR A 238 -4.20 -21.59 15.87
N LYS A 239 -4.92 -22.31 16.74
CA LYS A 239 -6.38 -22.51 16.65
C LYS A 239 -7.14 -21.21 16.35
N SER A 240 -7.93 -21.21 15.28
CA SER A 240 -8.88 -20.16 14.94
C SER A 240 -9.96 -20.68 13.99
N GLN A 241 -11.14 -20.06 14.04
CA GLN A 241 -12.22 -20.34 13.08
C GLN A 241 -11.93 -19.74 11.70
N LEU A 242 -11.35 -18.54 11.69
CA LEU A 242 -11.04 -17.78 10.49
C LEU A 242 -9.72 -17.04 10.68
N TYR A 243 -9.02 -16.85 9.57
CA TYR A 243 -7.80 -16.05 9.52
C TYR A 243 -7.99 -14.96 8.48
N THR A 244 -7.53 -13.76 8.78
CA THR A 244 -7.16 -12.78 7.76
C THR A 244 -5.76 -13.15 7.26
N ILE A 245 -5.57 -13.21 5.95
CA ILE A 245 -4.30 -13.60 5.34
C ILE A 245 -3.79 -12.45 4.49
N GLU A 246 -2.52 -12.10 4.69
CA GLU A 246 -1.87 -11.05 3.92
C GLU A 246 -0.53 -11.50 3.39
N GLN A 247 -0.23 -11.07 2.16
CA GLN A 247 1.08 -11.22 1.56
C GLN A 247 1.74 -9.86 1.40
N LYS A 248 2.73 -9.59 2.25
CA LYS A 248 3.49 -8.35 2.27
C LYS A 248 4.96 -8.65 2.59
N ASP A 249 5.84 -7.68 2.38
CA ASP A 249 7.27 -7.79 2.65
C ASP A 249 7.56 -7.38 4.11
N TYR A 250 7.48 -8.34 5.04
CA TYR A 250 7.55 -8.08 6.48
C TYR A 250 9.00 -7.92 6.98
N ASN A 251 9.97 -8.47 6.26
CA ASN A 251 11.40 -8.35 6.57
C ASN A 251 12.16 -7.35 5.68
N PHE A 252 11.47 -6.71 4.73
CA PHE A 252 12.00 -5.69 3.82
C PHE A 252 13.09 -6.21 2.86
N ASP A 253 12.99 -7.48 2.47
CA ASP A 253 13.93 -8.13 1.55
C ASP A 253 13.48 -8.12 0.07
N GLY A 254 12.33 -7.50 -0.19
CA GLY A 254 11.72 -7.41 -1.52
C GLY A 254 10.98 -8.67 -1.96
N GLN A 255 10.75 -9.63 -1.07
CA GLN A 255 9.92 -10.81 -1.30
C GLN A 255 8.63 -10.72 -0.50
N ARG A 256 7.54 -11.28 -1.05
CA ARG A 256 6.28 -11.39 -0.31
C ARG A 256 6.36 -12.55 0.67
N ASP A 257 6.23 -12.22 1.94
CA ASP A 257 5.99 -13.14 3.04
C ASP A 257 4.49 -13.43 3.18
N ILE A 258 4.13 -14.31 4.11
CA ILE A 258 2.73 -14.60 4.42
C ILE A 258 2.46 -14.44 5.92
N CYS A 259 1.42 -13.68 6.24
CA CYS A 259 0.95 -13.47 7.60
C CYS A 259 -0.45 -14.05 7.75
N PHE A 260 -0.65 -14.90 8.76
CA PHE A 260 -1.94 -15.40 9.17
C PHE A 260 -2.35 -14.70 10.47
N TYR A 261 -3.41 -13.91 10.42
CA TYR A 261 -3.96 -13.22 11.58
C TYR A 261 -5.27 -13.89 12.02
N PRO A 262 -5.30 -14.60 13.16
CA PRO A 262 -6.49 -15.28 13.64
C PRO A 262 -7.55 -14.28 14.12
N GLN A 263 -8.82 -14.39 13.69
CA GLN A 263 -9.86 -13.42 14.07
C GLN A 263 -10.17 -13.37 15.59
N GLN A 264 -9.91 -14.46 16.30
CA GLN A 264 -10.14 -14.58 17.76
C GLN A 264 -8.84 -14.56 18.58
N GLY A 265 -7.69 -14.25 17.95
CA GLY A 265 -6.39 -14.21 18.62
C GLY A 265 -5.67 -12.91 18.34
N SER A 266 -4.85 -12.46 19.28
CA SER A 266 -4.13 -11.18 19.15
C SER A 266 -2.80 -11.31 18.37
N LYS A 267 -2.26 -12.51 18.20
CA LYS A 267 -0.90 -12.70 17.67
C LYS A 267 -0.90 -13.12 16.19
N PRO A 268 -0.31 -12.33 15.29
CA PRO A 268 -0.07 -12.75 13.91
C PRO A 268 0.97 -13.88 13.85
N ILE A 269 0.78 -14.79 12.89
CA ILE A 269 1.74 -15.84 12.57
C ILE A 269 2.41 -15.48 11.25
N ILE A 270 3.66 -15.04 11.33
CA ILE A 270 4.42 -14.54 10.18
C ILE A 270 5.35 -15.65 9.67
N TYR A 271 5.32 -15.87 8.37
CA TYR A 271 6.14 -16.83 7.64
C TYR A 271 6.89 -16.09 6.54
N LEU A 272 8.21 -16.00 6.68
CA LEU A 272 9.08 -15.24 5.78
C LEU A 272 9.55 -16.10 4.61
N TRP A 273 9.60 -15.56 3.41
CA TRP A 273 10.10 -16.27 2.25
C TRP A 273 11.62 -16.42 2.33
N SER A 274 12.13 -17.66 2.30
CA SER A 274 13.56 -17.92 2.19
C SER A 274 13.91 -18.28 0.75
N THR A 275 14.59 -17.36 0.04
CA THR A 275 15.11 -17.63 -1.31
C THR A 275 16.09 -18.80 -1.32
N ALA A 276 16.93 -18.93 -0.28
CA ALA A 276 17.89 -20.01 -0.16
C ALA A 276 17.24 -21.39 0.00
N GLN A 277 16.13 -21.48 0.74
CA GLN A 277 15.43 -22.75 0.96
C GLN A 277 14.25 -22.97 0.00
N GLY A 278 13.90 -21.96 -0.81
CA GLY A 278 12.76 -21.99 -1.71
C GLY A 278 11.41 -22.18 -1.02
N LYS A 279 11.28 -21.81 0.26
CA LYS A 279 10.08 -22.06 1.09
C LYS A 279 9.88 -21.01 2.18
N TYR A 280 8.71 -21.00 2.82
CA TYR A 280 8.46 -20.07 3.93
C TYR A 280 8.94 -20.61 5.27
N ILE A 281 9.60 -19.75 6.06
CA ILE A 281 10.15 -20.06 7.38
C ILE A 281 9.41 -19.25 8.44
N LYS A 282 8.97 -19.91 9.51
CA LYS A 282 8.27 -19.23 10.61
C LYS A 282 9.18 -18.17 11.23
N ALA A 283 8.72 -16.93 11.25
CA ALA A 283 9.44 -15.84 11.89
C ALA A 283 9.39 -15.98 13.42
N LYS A 284 10.43 -15.49 14.10
CA LYS A 284 10.37 -15.22 15.54
C LYS A 284 9.62 -13.91 15.76
N SER A 285 8.29 -14.00 15.84
CA SER A 285 7.36 -12.88 15.96
C SER A 285 6.59 -12.85 17.28
N ASP A 286 7.05 -13.55 18.32
CA ASP A 286 6.34 -13.68 19.60
C ASP A 286 6.08 -12.34 20.32
N SER A 287 6.91 -11.35 20.02
CA SER A 287 6.80 -9.97 20.50
C SER A 287 5.71 -9.15 19.81
N ILE A 288 5.27 -9.56 18.62
CA ILE A 288 4.20 -8.89 17.87
C ILE A 288 2.87 -9.43 18.38
N ASN A 289 2.10 -8.57 19.04
CA ASN A 289 0.91 -8.94 19.81
C ASN A 289 -0.39 -8.27 19.35
N SER A 290 -0.36 -7.60 18.19
CA SER A 290 -1.55 -7.11 17.51
C SER A 290 -1.29 -7.08 15.99
N TYR A 291 -2.27 -6.60 15.23
CA TYR A 291 -2.19 -6.52 13.78
C TYR A 291 -0.98 -5.65 13.33
N PRO A 292 -0.06 -6.19 12.53
CA PRO A 292 1.17 -5.51 12.14
C PRO A 292 0.96 -4.58 10.95
N ILE A 293 1.30 -3.30 11.12
CA ILE A 293 1.29 -2.28 10.07
C ILE A 293 2.71 -2.15 9.52
N ILE A 294 2.88 -2.34 8.21
CA ILE A 294 4.19 -2.23 7.55
C ILE A 294 4.44 -0.77 7.16
N VAL A 295 5.55 -0.22 7.64
CA VAL A 295 6.01 1.13 7.29
C VAL A 295 7.22 0.98 6.37
N GLN A 296 6.95 0.71 5.09
CA GLN A 296 7.96 0.34 4.07
C GLN A 296 9.14 1.31 4.03
N ASP A 297 8.82 2.59 4.03
CA ASP A 297 9.73 3.73 3.95
C ASP A 297 10.73 3.81 5.12
N LEU A 298 10.35 3.27 6.28
CA LEU A 298 11.20 3.21 7.46
C LEU A 298 11.85 1.84 7.64
N LYS A 299 11.33 0.80 6.97
CA LYS A 299 11.67 -0.61 7.21
C LYS A 299 11.38 -1.06 8.64
N PHE A 300 10.20 -0.68 9.15
CA PHE A 300 9.69 -1.12 10.44
C PHE A 300 8.28 -1.67 10.33
N ILE A 301 7.93 -2.53 11.27
CA ILE A 301 6.53 -2.88 11.55
C ILE A 301 6.10 -2.08 12.77
N VAL A 302 4.90 -1.52 12.74
CA VAL A 302 4.26 -0.89 13.89
C VAL A 302 3.04 -1.71 14.30
N THR A 303 2.89 -1.97 15.59
CA THR A 303 1.67 -2.53 16.17
C THR A 303 0.98 -1.46 17.01
N LEU A 304 -0.34 -1.40 16.95
CA LEU A 304 -1.18 -0.53 17.77
C LEU A 304 -2.01 -1.37 18.74
N GLN A 305 -2.14 -0.91 19.98
CA GLN A 305 -3.06 -1.44 20.97
C GLN A 305 -3.74 -0.27 21.69
N SER A 306 -5.06 -0.32 21.83
CA SER A 306 -5.80 0.59 22.71
C SER A 306 -5.94 0.02 24.11
N ASP A 307 -5.93 0.90 25.10
CA ASP A 307 -6.37 0.64 26.47
C ASP A 307 -7.38 1.70 26.85
N ASP A 308 -8.65 1.35 26.69
CA ASP A 308 -9.77 2.27 26.89
C ASP A 308 -9.95 2.67 28.37
N ASN A 309 -9.48 1.84 29.31
CA ASN A 309 -9.51 2.16 30.74
C ASN A 309 -8.50 3.27 31.07
N GLN A 310 -7.39 3.34 30.34
CA GLN A 310 -6.35 4.34 30.50
C GLN A 310 -6.46 5.48 29.46
N ASN A 311 -7.47 5.44 28.60
CA ASN A 311 -7.65 6.39 27.50
C ASN A 311 -6.41 6.52 26.59
N CYS A 312 -5.66 5.44 26.39
CA CYS A 312 -4.39 5.51 25.67
C CYS A 312 -4.27 4.55 24.50
N TYR A 313 -3.49 4.98 23.51
CA TYR A 313 -2.93 4.13 22.47
C TYR A 313 -1.47 3.84 22.80
N THR A 314 -1.07 2.58 22.67
CA THR A 314 0.33 2.16 22.71
C THR A 314 0.75 1.66 21.33
N TRP A 315 1.68 2.37 20.69
CA TRP A 315 2.38 1.90 19.51
C TRP A 315 3.71 1.27 19.88
N LYS A 316 4.06 0.19 19.19
CA LYS A 316 5.38 -0.44 19.28
C LYS A 316 5.95 -0.61 17.89
N MET A 317 7.16 -0.14 17.70
CA MET A 317 7.89 -0.19 16.43
C MET A 317 8.95 -1.29 16.50
N TYR A 318 8.94 -2.21 15.55
CA TYR A 318 9.83 -3.36 15.48
C TYR A 318 10.70 -3.33 14.24
N GLN A 319 11.99 -3.62 14.41
CA GLN A 319 12.91 -3.84 13.31
C GLN A 319 13.15 -5.34 13.14
N TYR A 320 13.16 -5.83 11.90
CA TYR A 320 13.61 -7.18 11.63
C TYR A 320 15.14 -7.22 11.56
N THR A 321 15.78 -7.90 12.50
CA THR A 321 17.25 -8.06 12.55
C THR A 321 17.60 -9.43 13.14
N ASN A 322 18.69 -10.05 12.69
CA ASN A 322 19.17 -11.33 13.22
C ASN A 322 18.07 -12.41 13.30
N ASN A 323 17.26 -12.51 12.24
CA ASN A 323 16.14 -13.45 12.12
C ASN A 323 15.04 -13.33 13.20
N LYS A 324 14.86 -12.14 13.79
CA LYS A 324 13.78 -11.86 14.74
C LYS A 324 13.28 -10.43 14.61
N PHE A 325 12.03 -10.20 15.02
CA PHE A 325 11.50 -8.86 15.22
C PHE A 325 11.95 -8.34 16.59
N VAL A 326 12.66 -7.22 16.58
CA VAL A 326 13.24 -6.59 17.77
C VAL A 326 12.50 -5.29 18.03
N LEU A 327 12.01 -5.12 19.26
CA LEU A 327 11.40 -3.86 19.69
C LEU A 327 12.44 -2.74 19.61
N TYR A 328 12.17 -1.75 18.78
CA TYR A 328 13.03 -0.58 18.61
C TYR A 328 12.55 0.57 19.49
N SER A 329 11.24 0.83 19.52
CA SER A 329 10.67 1.93 20.30
C SER A 329 9.22 1.68 20.66
N LYS A 330 8.78 2.27 21.77
CA LYS A 330 7.39 2.28 22.25
C LYS A 330 6.95 3.74 22.39
N LEU A 331 5.73 4.04 21.95
CA LEU A 331 5.11 5.35 22.08
C LEU A 331 3.72 5.16 22.71
N ILE A 332 3.40 5.98 23.71
CA ILE A 332 2.09 6.00 24.36
C ILE A 332 1.49 7.39 24.18
N ARG A 333 0.22 7.46 23.75
CA ARG A 333 -0.54 8.72 23.60
C ARG A 333 -1.87 8.58 24.30
N ASP A 334 -2.27 9.63 25.03
CA ASP A 334 -3.63 9.79 25.54
C ASP A 334 -4.50 10.34 24.40
N TYR A 335 -5.42 9.54 23.87
CA TYR A 335 -6.23 9.95 22.72
C TYR A 335 -7.38 10.88 23.14
N THR A 336 -7.69 10.99 24.44
CA THR A 336 -8.68 11.95 24.92
C THR A 336 -8.10 13.34 24.99
N LYS A 337 -6.83 13.46 25.43
CA LYS A 337 -6.12 14.74 25.57
C LYS A 337 -5.29 15.14 24.35
N GLY A 338 -5.06 14.22 23.42
CA GLY A 338 -4.22 14.47 22.25
C GLY A 338 -2.72 14.52 22.54
N ILE A 339 -2.28 14.21 23.77
CA ILE A 339 -0.87 14.33 24.20
C ILE A 339 -0.14 13.00 24.16
N TYR A 340 1.14 13.01 23.80
CA TYR A 340 2.03 11.87 24.02
C TYR A 340 2.40 11.81 25.49
N LEU A 341 2.31 10.63 26.10
CA LEU A 341 2.64 10.40 27.51
C LEU A 341 4.09 9.91 27.68
N LEU A 342 4.55 9.06 26.76
CA LEU A 342 5.83 8.36 26.90
C LEU A 342 6.40 7.98 25.53
N GLU A 343 7.69 8.24 25.33
CA GLU A 343 8.50 7.61 24.28
C GLU A 343 9.66 6.85 24.94
N GLU A 344 9.82 5.58 24.60
CA GLU A 344 10.99 4.78 24.98
C GLU A 344 11.69 4.22 23.75
N THR A 345 13.02 4.17 23.77
CA THR A 345 13.83 3.50 22.74
C THR A 345 14.67 2.41 23.37
N PHE A 346 14.88 1.31 22.64
CA PHE A 346 15.48 0.09 23.18
C PHE A 346 16.68 -0.34 22.34
N ALA A 347 17.68 -0.90 23.02
CA ALA A 347 18.75 -1.65 22.40
C ALA A 347 18.24 -3.03 21.91
N PRO A 348 18.95 -3.71 21.00
CA PRO A 348 18.48 -5.00 20.47
C PRO A 348 18.33 -6.15 21.47
N ASN A 349 18.94 -6.00 22.65
CA ASN A 349 18.80 -6.92 23.79
C ASN A 349 17.60 -6.58 24.69
N GLY A 350 16.86 -5.51 24.40
CA GLY A 350 15.69 -5.05 25.17
C GLY A 350 16.01 -4.01 26.25
N THR A 351 17.28 -3.64 26.47
CA THR A 351 17.64 -2.59 27.43
C THR A 351 17.11 -1.24 26.97
N THR A 352 16.41 -0.52 27.85
CA THR A 352 15.98 0.86 27.58
C THR A 352 17.19 1.77 27.43
N LEU A 353 17.28 2.48 26.30
CA LEU A 353 18.35 3.44 26.00
C LEU A 353 17.95 4.85 26.41
N HIS A 354 16.74 5.26 26.04
CA HIS A 354 16.20 6.58 26.34
C HIS A 354 14.73 6.50 26.67
N THR A 355 14.32 7.36 27.61
CA THR A 355 12.93 7.57 28.01
C THR A 355 12.63 9.06 27.97
N LYS A 356 11.54 9.45 27.32
CA LYS A 356 11.00 10.81 27.34
C LYS A 356 9.59 10.77 27.89
N HIS A 357 9.32 11.59 28.89
CA HIS A 357 7.99 11.79 29.44
C HIS A 357 7.36 13.03 28.81
N ASN A 358 6.10 12.91 28.43
CA ASN A 358 5.32 13.96 27.79
C ASN A 358 6.01 14.68 26.61
N PRO A 359 6.61 13.96 25.64
CA PRO A 359 7.26 14.62 24.52
C PRO A 359 6.23 15.33 23.62
N THR A 360 6.56 16.54 23.16
CA THR A 360 5.89 17.14 21.99
C THR A 360 6.22 16.35 20.72
N TYR A 361 5.45 16.54 19.65
CA TYR A 361 5.71 15.90 18.35
C TYR A 361 7.15 16.19 17.87
N GLU A 362 7.62 17.43 18.00
CA GLU A 362 8.96 17.87 17.59
C GLU A 362 10.08 17.18 18.38
N GLN A 363 9.79 16.79 19.63
CA GLN A 363 10.72 16.09 20.51
C GLN A 363 10.74 14.58 20.26
N LEU A 364 9.75 14.01 19.57
CA LEU A 364 9.75 12.57 19.23
C LEU A 364 10.97 12.20 18.39
N ASN A 365 11.44 10.95 18.44
CA ASN A 365 12.45 10.52 17.49
C ASN A 365 11.93 10.62 16.03
N LYS A 366 12.86 10.74 15.07
CA LYS A 366 12.52 10.97 13.65
C LYS A 366 11.63 9.89 13.01
N LYS A 367 11.68 8.65 13.49
CA LYS A 367 10.84 7.57 12.98
C LYS A 367 9.39 7.75 13.45
N TRP A 368 9.18 8.10 14.72
CA TRP A 368 7.84 8.46 15.21
C TRP A 368 7.30 9.73 14.58
N GLN A 369 8.13 10.77 14.39
CA GLN A 369 7.72 11.97 13.64
C GLN A 369 7.17 11.61 12.26
N LYS A 370 7.83 10.69 11.54
CA LYS A 370 7.37 10.25 10.23
C LYS A 370 6.09 9.40 10.29
N TYR A 371 5.99 8.48 11.26
CA TYR A 371 4.82 7.59 11.39
C TYR A 371 3.57 8.34 11.84
N CYS A 372 3.67 9.19 12.86
CA CYS A 372 2.55 9.96 13.42
C CYS A 372 2.32 11.31 12.70
N PHE A 373 2.83 11.48 11.48
CA PHE A 373 2.82 12.79 10.84
C PHE A 373 1.39 13.26 10.52
N TYR A 374 0.55 12.38 9.98
CA TYR A 374 -0.85 12.73 9.70
C TYR A 374 -1.65 12.99 10.98
N ASP A 375 -1.50 12.14 12.01
CA ASP A 375 -2.09 12.39 13.33
C ASP A 375 -1.72 13.78 13.89
N TYR A 376 -0.47 14.20 13.68
CA TYR A 376 -0.01 15.53 14.09
C TYR A 376 -0.63 16.66 13.26
N LEU A 377 -0.83 16.45 11.95
CA LEU A 377 -1.55 17.43 11.12
C LEU A 377 -3.00 17.58 11.55
N ASP A 378 -3.65 16.49 11.94
CA ASP A 378 -5.02 16.49 12.48
C ASP A 378 -5.10 17.24 13.81
N ASP A 379 -4.12 17.04 14.70
CA ASP A 379 -4.03 17.76 15.97
C ASP A 379 -3.93 19.28 15.75
N LEU A 380 -3.01 19.71 14.89
CA LEU A 380 -2.86 21.13 14.58
C LEU A 380 -4.11 21.73 13.91
N TYR A 381 -4.84 20.93 13.13
CA TYR A 381 -6.12 21.34 12.56
C TYR A 381 -7.16 21.57 13.66
N ASN A 382 -7.34 20.60 14.56
CA ASN A 382 -8.31 20.67 15.65
C ASN A 382 -8.04 21.84 16.59
N GLU A 383 -6.78 22.13 16.90
CA GLU A 383 -6.37 23.31 17.67
C GLU A 383 -6.80 24.63 16.99
N LYS A 384 -6.58 24.76 15.67
CA LYS A 384 -6.91 25.98 14.93
C LYS A 384 -8.38 26.18 14.66
N ALA A 385 -9.13 25.10 14.46
CA ALA A 385 -10.55 25.15 14.17
C ALA A 385 -11.40 25.47 15.42
N GLY A 386 -10.79 25.66 16.59
CA GLY A 386 -11.51 25.87 17.85
C GLY A 386 -12.23 24.61 18.33
N TYR A 387 -11.96 23.46 17.71
CA TYR A 387 -12.37 22.14 18.20
C TYR A 387 -11.42 21.60 19.27
N SER A 388 -10.58 22.45 19.87
CA SER A 388 -9.80 22.08 21.04
C SER A 388 -10.75 21.50 22.09
N LYS A 389 -10.51 20.25 22.46
CA LYS A 389 -11.27 19.53 23.47
C LYS A 389 -11.21 20.21 24.84
#